data_AF-A0A1E7HGJ7-F1
#
_entry.id   AF-A0A1E7HGJ7-F1
#
_cell.length_a   1.000
_cell.length_b   1.000
_cell.length_c   1.000
_cell.angle_alpha   90.00
_cell.angle_beta   90.00
_cell.angle_gamma   90.00
#
_symmetry.space_group_name_H-M   'P 1'
#
loop_
_entity.id
_entity.type
_entity.pdbx_description
1 polymer ?
#
loop_
_entity_poly.entity_id
_entity_poly.type
_entity_poly.pdbx_seq_one_letter_code
_entity_poly.pdbx_strand_id
1 'polypeptide(L)' 'MEKIVIIILLIIPMLPTLWAITDIAYKDFGSLQRKALWGVLVVLLPCIGGIIYFFFGRRKGKKQEA' A
#
# COMPACT_ATOMS: atom_id res chain seq x y z
N MET A 1 9.90 -6.91 -21.46
CA MET A 1 10.23 -7.25 -20.06
C MET A 1 10.03 -6.08 -19.10
N GLU A 2 10.49 -4.86 -19.44
CA GLU A 2 10.39 -3.66 -18.59
C GLU A 2 8.97 -3.36 -18.05
N LYS A 3 7.94 -3.50 -18.89
CA LYS A 3 6.53 -3.27 -18.48
C LYS A 3 6.00 -4.31 -17.50
N ILE A 4 6.45 -5.56 -17.63
CA ILE A 4 6.05 -6.66 -16.74
C ILE A 4 6.58 -6.40 -15.34
N VAL A 5 7.83 -5.93 -15.25
CA VAL A 5 8.47 -5.59 -13.97
C VAL A 5 7.70 -4.46 -13.25
N ILE A 6 7.26 -3.43 -13.98
CA ILE A 6 6.47 -2.33 -13.39
C ILE A 6 5.10 -2.83 -12.89
N ILE A 7 4.43 -3.69 -13.66
CA ILE A 7 3.14 -4.26 -13.26
C ILE A 7 3.29 -5.10 -11.99
N ILE A 8 4.32 -5.93 -11.92
CA ILE A 8 4.64 -6.73 -10.72
C ILE A 8 4.91 -5.81 -9.52
N LEU A 9 5.65 -4.72 -9.72
CA LEU A 9 6.01 -3.76 -8.69
C LEU A 9 4.81 -2.98 -8.13
N LEU A 10 3.72 -2.86 -8.91
CA LEU A 10 2.47 -2.23 -8.49
C LEU A 10 1.49 -3.23 -7.85
N ILE A 11 1.50 -4.49 -8.30
CA ILE A 11 0.58 -5.52 -7.79
C ILE A 11 1.06 -6.12 -6.47
N ILE A 12 2.37 -6.39 -6.33
CA ILE A 12 2.95 -6.93 -5.09
C ILE A 12 2.55 -6.15 -3.83
N PRO A 13 2.63 -4.81 -3.78
CA PRO A 13 2.26 -4.06 -2.57
C PRO A 13 0.76 -4.03 -2.28
N MET A 14 -0.11 -4.43 -3.22
CA MET A 14 -1.56 -4.54 -3.02
C MET A 14 -1.97 -5.86 -2.35
N LEU A 15 -1.17 -6.92 -2.52
CA LEU A 15 -1.43 -8.23 -1.91
C LEU A 15 -1.63 -8.19 -0.38
N PRO A 16 -0.78 -7.51 0.43
CA PRO A 16 -1.00 -7.41 1.87
C PRO A 16 -2.26 -6.61 2.24
N THR A 17 -2.66 -5.62 1.44
CA THR A 17 -3.90 -4.89 1.64
C THR A 17 -5.11 -5.79 1.46
N LEU A 18 -5.13 -6.58 0.39
CA LEU A 18 -6.22 -7.53 0.12
C LEU A 18 -6.29 -8.60 1.21
N TRP A 19 -5.15 -9.12 1.65
CA TRP A 19 -5.09 -10.10 2.73
C TRP A 19 -5.57 -9.53 4.06
N ALA A 20 -5.17 -8.30 4.40
CA ALA A 20 -5.62 -7.61 5.60
C ALA A 20 -7.14 -7.34 5.59
N ILE A 21 -7.73 -6.99 4.43
CA ILE A 21 -9.19 -6.86 4.29
C ILE A 21 -9.89 -8.19 4.59
N THR A 22 -9.37 -9.30 4.05
CA THR A 22 -9.94 -10.63 4.34
C THR A 22 -9.82 -10.99 5.81
N ASP A 23 -8.67 -10.77 6.45
CA ASP A 23 -8.49 -11.03 7.89
C ASP A 23 -9.44 -10.20 8.75
N ILE A 24 -9.60 -8.90 8.43
CA ILE A 24 -10.55 -8.02 9.12
C ILE A 24 -11.97 -8.55 8.95
N ALA A 25 -12.36 -8.99 7.75
CA ALA A 25 -13.70 -9.51 7.50
C ALA A 25 -14.03 -10.74 8.37
N TYR A 26 -13.08 -11.66 8.51
CA TYR A 26 -13.29 -12.92 9.24
C TYR A 26 -12.99 -12.86 10.74
N LYS A 27 -12.25 -11.87 11.24
CA LYS A 27 -12.03 -11.70 12.69
C LYS A 27 -13.21 -11.04 13.40
N ASP A 28 -13.39 -11.44 14.65
CA ASP A 28 -14.18 -10.69 15.63
C ASP A 28 -13.28 -9.69 16.38
N PHE A 29 -13.71 -8.44 16.44
CA PHE A 29 -12.99 -7.34 17.11
C PHE A 29 -13.69 -6.91 18.41
N GLY A 30 -14.74 -7.63 18.84
CA GLY A 30 -15.54 -7.34 20.02
C GLY A 30 -16.37 -6.04 19.94
N SER A 31 -16.22 -5.26 18.87
CA SER A 31 -17.03 -4.08 18.56
C SER A 31 -16.98 -3.75 17.08
N LEU A 32 -18.12 -3.33 16.53
CA LEU A 32 -18.23 -2.93 15.13
C LEU A 32 -17.34 -1.71 14.82
N GLN A 33 -17.22 -0.77 15.76
CA GLN A 33 -16.41 0.44 15.61
C GLN A 33 -14.93 0.12 15.41
N ARG A 34 -14.37 -0.83 16.17
CA ARG A 34 -12.96 -1.23 16.01
C ARG A 34 -12.72 -1.93 14.67
N LYS A 35 -13.65 -2.80 14.27
CA LYS A 35 -13.59 -3.48 12.97
C LYS A 35 -13.63 -2.47 11.82
N ALA A 36 -14.52 -1.48 11.91
CA ALA A 36 -14.62 -0.39 10.95
C ALA A 36 -13.36 0.47 10.91
N LEU A 37 -12.77 0.83 12.06
CA LEU A 37 -11.52 1.61 12.11
C LEU A 37 -10.36 0.88 11.42
N TRP A 38 -10.18 -0.42 11.68
CA TRP A 38 -9.14 -1.21 11.02
C TRP A 38 -9.39 -1.34 9.53
N GLY A 39 -10.63 -1.57 9.10
CA GLY A 39 -11.00 -1.57 7.69
C GLY A 39 -10.68 -0.24 7.01
N VAL A 40 -11.04 0.87 7.65
CA VAL A 40 -10.74 2.23 7.18
C VAL A 40 -9.24 2.45 7.08
N LEU A 41 -8.44 2.07 8.09
CA LEU A 41 -6.98 2.23 8.03
C LEU A 41 -6.33 1.41 6.92
N VAL A 42 -6.71 0.15 6.76
CA VAL A 42 -6.13 -0.74 5.75
C VAL A 42 -6.52 -0.32 4.33
N VAL A 43 -7.75 0.12 4.13
CA VAL A 43 -8.26 0.58 2.82
C VAL A 43 -7.76 1.98 2.46
N LEU A 44 -7.60 2.87 3.45
CA LEU A 44 -7.16 4.25 3.19
C LEU A 44 -5.64 4.43 3.21
N LEU A 45 -4.89 3.53 3.84
CA LEU A 45 -3.42 3.58 3.87
C LEU A 45 -2.69 2.46 3.08
N PRO A 46 -3.17 1.97 1.92
CA PRO A 46 -2.33 1.15 1.07
C PRO A 46 -1.27 2.06 0.42
N CYS A 47 -0.01 1.65 0.43
CA CYS A 47 1.03 2.25 -0.42
C CYS A 47 1.36 3.75 -0.17
N ILE A 48 0.90 4.38 0.92
CA ILE A 48 1.09 5.82 1.17
C ILE A 48 2.56 6.26 1.16
N GLY A 49 3.48 5.43 1.64
CA GLY A 49 4.90 5.77 1.63
C GLY A 49 5.50 5.86 0.22
N GLY A 50 5.07 4.99 -0.70
CA GLY A 50 5.51 5.04 -2.10
C GLY A 50 5.08 6.33 -2.79
N ILE A 51 3.91 6.83 -2.39
CA ILE A 51 3.37 8.12 -2.84
C ILE A 51 4.21 9.25 -2.25
N ILE A 52 4.42 9.28 -0.93
CA ILE A 52 5.22 10.34 -0.30
C ILE A 52 6.61 10.44 -0.94
N TYR A 53 7.27 9.32 -1.21
CA TYR A 53 8.58 9.29 -1.85
C TYR A 53 8.56 9.78 -3.31
N PHE A 54 7.58 9.36 -4.09
CA PHE A 54 7.48 9.75 -5.50
C PHE A 54 7.21 11.26 -5.67
N PHE A 55 6.55 11.90 -4.71
CA PHE A 55 6.22 13.32 -4.77
C PHE A 55 7.24 14.21 -4.07
N PHE A 56 7.72 13.81 -2.89
CA PHE A 56 8.61 14.65 -2.09
C PHE A 56 10.09 14.29 -2.28
N GLY A 57 10.40 13.07 -2.69
CA GLY A 57 11.77 12.56 -2.85
C GLY A 57 12.25 12.53 -4.30
N ARG A 58 11.39 12.14 -5.25
CA ARG A 58 11.79 11.82 -6.64
C ARG A 58 12.52 12.95 -7.38
N ARG A 59 12.14 14.21 -7.15
CA ARG A 59 12.75 15.39 -7.80
C ARG A 59 14.01 15.90 -7.11
N LYS A 60 14.32 15.37 -5.93
CA LYS A 60 15.48 15.78 -5.12
C LYS A 60 16.75 14.99 -5.47
N GLY A 61 16.66 13.96 -6.30
CA GLY A 61 17.80 13.21 -6.82
C GLY A 61 18.28 13.75 -8.18
N LYS A 62 19.60 13.88 -8.36
CA LYS A 62 20.23 14.12 -9.67
C LYS A 62 20.76 12.79 -10.21
N LYS A 63 20.72 12.62 -11.53
CA LYS A 63 21.31 11.44 -12.19
C LYS A 63 22.83 11.50 -11.95
N GLN A 64 23.41 10.48 -11.31
CA GLN A 64 24.86 10.40 -11.14
C GLN A 64 25.50 10.20 -12.52
N GLU A 65 26.41 11.10 -12.87
CA GLU A 65 27.11 11.06 -14.16
C GLU A 65 28.11 9.90 -14.16
N ALA A 66 28.15 9.20 -15.29
CA ALA A 66 28.95 8.00 -15.51
C ALA A 66 30.41 8.35 -15.81
#